data_AF-A0A7S9LK98-F1
#
_entry.id   AF-A0A7S9LK98-F1
#
_cell.length_a   1.000
_cell.length_b   1.000
_cell.length_c   1.000
_cell.angle_alpha   90.00
_cell.angle_beta   90.00
_cell.angle_gamma   90.00
#
_symmetry.space_group_name_H-M   'P 1'
#
loop_
_entity.id
_entity.type
_entity.pdbx_description
1 polymer ?
#
loop_
_entity_poly.entity_id
_entity_poly.type
_entity_poly.pdbx_seq_one_letter_code
_entity_poly.pdbx_strand_id
1 'polypeptide(L)'
;MRKISELTLAERDDYVCRQSIAVLQACGYEMPEEVALAYLLDSEAQEGYRFDVLDAVFNCIAFTLQHKRDDAEAKEAMENLLQEAGAEHVHRLTDQLVRIAEAAARDELEPLVC
;
A
#
# COMPACT_ATOMS: atom_id res chain seq x y z
N MET A 1 -17.40 7.79 -3.19
CA MET A 1 -16.19 7.49 -2.40
C MET A 1 -16.60 7.35 -0.95
N ARG A 2 -16.16 6.30 -0.25
CA ARG A 2 -16.42 6.06 1.18
C ARG A 2 -15.34 6.78 2.00
N LYS A 3 -15.65 7.22 3.22
CA LYS A 3 -14.68 7.95 4.06
C LYS A 3 -13.80 7.01 4.87
N ILE A 4 -12.56 7.43 5.10
CA ILE A 4 -11.63 6.69 5.99
C ILE A 4 -12.15 6.69 7.43
N SER A 5 -12.71 7.82 7.88
CA SER A 5 -13.27 7.97 9.23
C SER A 5 -14.45 7.06 9.53
N GLU A 6 -15.03 6.41 8.52
CA GLU A 6 -16.17 5.48 8.62
C GLU A 6 -15.74 4.00 8.64
N LEU A 7 -14.44 3.71 8.63
CA LEU A 7 -13.90 2.35 8.66
C LEU A 7 -13.65 1.89 10.10
N THR A 8 -14.06 0.66 10.40
CA THR A 8 -13.52 -0.10 11.53
C THR A 8 -12.07 -0.52 11.27
N LEU A 9 -11.35 -0.94 12.31
CA LEU A 9 -9.97 -1.42 12.17
C LEU A 9 -9.87 -2.58 11.16
N ALA A 10 -10.77 -3.57 11.27
CA ALA A 10 -10.78 -4.72 10.35
C ALA A 10 -11.09 -4.32 8.90
N GLU A 11 -12.00 -3.37 8.67
CA GLU A 11 -12.29 -2.86 7.33
C GLU A 11 -11.12 -2.07 6.75
N ARG A 12 -10.37 -1.37 7.61
CA ARG A 12 -9.17 -0.67 7.20
C ARG A 12 -8.07 -1.65 6.79
N ASP A 13 -7.82 -2.69 7.58
CA ASP A 13 -6.77 -3.67 7.27
C ASP A 13 -7.08 -4.44 5.98
N ASP A 14 -8.35 -4.84 5.76
CA ASP A 14 -8.80 -5.42 4.49
C ASP A 14 -8.61 -4.45 3.31
N TYR A 15 -8.98 -3.18 3.49
CA TYR A 15 -8.76 -2.16 2.47
C TYR A 15 -7.27 -2.00 2.14
N VAL A 16 -6.40 -1.86 3.13
CA VAL A 16 -4.95 -1.70 2.93
C VAL A 16 -4.40 -2.89 2.16
N CYS A 17 -4.76 -4.12 2.55
CA CYS A 17 -4.28 -5.33 1.89
C CYS A 17 -4.70 -5.37 0.41
N ARG A 18 -5.98 -5.21 0.12
CA ARG A 18 -6.50 -5.19 -1.26
C ARG A 18 -5.83 -4.09 -2.10
N GLN A 19 -5.63 -2.94 -1.49
CA GLN A 19 -5.04 -1.81 -2.18
C GLN A 19 -3.55 -1.99 -2.46
N SER A 20 -2.80 -2.61 -1.54
CA SER A 20 -1.42 -2.99 -1.78
C SER A 20 -1.29 -3.95 -2.95
N ILE A 21 -2.18 -4.94 -3.04
CA ILE A 21 -2.22 -5.90 -4.16
C ILE A 21 -2.49 -5.16 -5.48
N ALA A 22 -3.49 -4.29 -5.50
CA ALA A 22 -3.85 -3.51 -6.68
C ALA A 22 -2.70 -2.59 -7.14
N VAL A 23 -2.01 -1.93 -6.21
CA VAL A 23 -0.81 -1.11 -6.50
C VAL A 23 0.28 -1.94 -7.17
N LEU A 24 0.59 -3.12 -6.60
CA LEU A 24 1.60 -4.02 -7.15
C LEU A 24 1.24 -4.50 -8.55
N GLN A 25 0.01 -4.99 -8.74
CA GLN A 25 -0.47 -5.48 -10.04
C GLN A 25 -0.46 -4.37 -11.09
N ALA A 26 -0.95 -3.17 -10.75
CA ALA A 26 -0.92 -2.01 -11.64
C ALA A 26 0.50 -1.58 -12.02
N CYS A 27 1.49 -1.85 -11.15
CA CYS A 27 2.89 -1.55 -11.41
C CYS A 27 3.61 -2.64 -12.21
N GLY A 28 3.00 -3.81 -12.41
CA GLY A 28 3.56 -4.91 -13.22
C GLY A 28 4.06 -6.11 -12.42
N TYR A 29 3.81 -6.17 -11.10
CA TYR A 29 4.19 -7.31 -10.28
C TYR A 29 3.19 -8.46 -10.45
N GLU A 30 3.69 -9.66 -10.70
CA GLU A 30 2.89 -10.89 -10.68
C GLU A 30 2.59 -11.30 -9.24
N MET A 31 1.46 -10.81 -8.71
CA MET A 31 0.97 -11.11 -7.37
C MET A 31 -0.45 -11.69 -7.43
N PRO A 32 -0.63 -13.02 -7.28
CA PRO A 32 -1.96 -13.62 -7.19
C PRO A 32 -2.68 -13.14 -5.93
N GLU A 33 -3.96 -12.74 -6.06
CA GLU A 33 -4.75 -12.20 -4.96
C GLU A 33 -4.82 -13.18 -3.77
N GLU A 34 -4.98 -14.48 -4.03
CA GLU A 34 -5.03 -15.52 -2.99
C GLU A 34 -3.75 -15.59 -2.15
N VAL A 35 -2.59 -15.38 -2.79
CA VAL A 35 -1.27 -15.43 -2.13
C VAL A 35 -1.06 -14.19 -1.26
N ALA A 36 -1.49 -13.03 -1.75
CA ALA A 36 -1.35 -11.79 -0.99
C ALA A 36 -2.46 -11.58 0.06
N LEU A 37 -3.64 -12.20 -0.08
CA LEU A 37 -4.64 -12.23 1.00
C LEU A 37 -4.20 -13.14 2.16
N ALA A 38 -3.38 -14.16 1.88
CA ALA A 38 -2.76 -14.98 2.92
C ALA A 38 -1.73 -14.21 3.76
N TYR A 39 -1.19 -13.09 3.26
CA TYR A 39 -0.27 -12.23 4.01
C TYR A 39 -0.91 -11.63 5.28
N LEU A 40 -2.21 -11.29 5.26
CA LEU A 40 -2.92 -10.83 6.47
C LEU A 40 -3.02 -11.92 7.55
N LEU A 41 -2.87 -13.19 7.19
CA LEU A 41 -2.99 -14.32 8.10
C LEU A 41 -1.63 -14.78 8.65
N ASP A 42 -0.55 -14.59 7.90
CA ASP A 42 0.78 -15.11 8.25
C ASP A 42 1.91 -14.24 7.66
N SER A 43 1.99 -12.97 8.09
CA SER A 43 2.97 -12.00 7.60
C SER A 43 4.41 -12.29 8.05
N GLU A 44 4.61 -13.04 9.14
CA GLU A 44 5.92 -13.32 9.72
C GLU A 44 6.68 -14.47 9.02
N ALA A 45 6.03 -15.21 8.12
CA ALA A 45 6.56 -16.49 7.62
C ALA A 45 6.88 -16.55 6.12
N GLN A 46 6.62 -15.49 5.33
CA GLN A 46 6.74 -15.55 3.87
C GLN A 46 8.04 -14.91 3.39
N GLU A 47 9.06 -15.73 3.15
CA GLU A 47 10.33 -15.31 2.56
C GLU A 47 10.19 -15.07 1.04
N GLY A 48 10.68 -13.92 0.56
CA GLY A 48 10.89 -13.67 -0.86
C GLY A 48 10.66 -12.23 -1.26
N TYR A 49 11.45 -11.78 -2.23
CA TYR A 49 11.44 -10.42 -2.79
C TYR A 49 10.05 -9.82 -3.04
N ARG A 50 9.10 -10.62 -3.55
CA ARG A 50 7.74 -10.14 -3.85
C ARG A 50 6.96 -9.80 -2.58
N PHE A 51 7.21 -10.50 -1.47
CA PHE A 51 6.59 -10.25 -0.17
C PHE A 51 7.23 -9.06 0.54
N ASP A 52 8.54 -8.87 0.39
CA ASP A 52 9.23 -7.68 0.93
C ASP A 52 8.66 -6.40 0.31
N VAL A 53 8.42 -6.40 -1.01
CA VAL A 53 7.78 -5.26 -1.70
C VAL A 53 6.31 -5.11 -1.30
N LEU A 54 5.57 -6.20 -1.08
CA LEU A 54 4.20 -6.15 -0.57
C LEU A 54 4.12 -5.56 0.83
N ASP A 55 5.01 -5.98 1.73
CA ASP A 55 5.13 -5.45 3.10
C ASP A 55 5.45 -3.95 3.09
N ALA A 56 6.40 -3.53 2.24
CA ALA A 56 6.73 -2.12 2.08
C ALA A 56 5.54 -1.29 1.58
N VAL A 57 4.82 -1.75 0.55
CA VAL A 57 3.62 -1.06 0.04
C VAL A 57 2.51 -1.02 1.09
N PHE A 58 2.27 -2.14 1.80
CA PHE A 58 1.30 -2.22 2.89
C PHE A 58 1.61 -1.21 3.98
N ASN A 59 2.86 -1.17 4.45
CA ASN A 59 3.29 -0.23 5.49
C ASN A 59 3.16 1.23 5.03
N CYS A 60 3.46 1.53 3.77
CA CYS A 60 3.26 2.87 3.21
C CYS A 60 1.79 3.31 3.21
N ILE A 61 0.87 2.44 2.76
CA ILE A 61 -0.58 2.75 2.75
C ILE A 61 -1.11 2.83 4.18
N ALA A 62 -0.75 1.88 5.05
CA ALA A 62 -1.17 1.86 6.44
C ALA A 62 -0.75 3.15 7.17
N PHE A 63 0.51 3.56 7.04
CA PHE A 63 1.04 4.78 7.63
C PHE A 63 0.30 6.02 7.14
N THR A 64 0.11 6.11 5.82
CA THR A 64 -0.62 7.20 5.16
C THR A 64 -2.03 7.39 5.71
N LEU A 65 -2.81 6.31 5.82
CA LEU A 65 -4.16 6.35 6.38
C LEU A 65 -4.19 6.72 7.86
N GLN A 66 -3.12 6.44 8.61
CA GLN A 66 -3.01 6.72 10.06
C GLN A 66 -2.65 8.19 10.31
N HIS A 67 -1.78 8.76 9.47
CA HIS A 67 -1.16 10.05 9.74
C HIS A 67 -1.66 11.20 8.85
N LYS A 68 -2.47 10.94 7.82
CA LYS A 68 -3.00 11.95 6.88
C LYS A 68 -1.91 12.91 6.38
N ARG A 69 -0.72 12.38 6.08
CA ARG A 69 0.45 13.17 5.65
C ARG A 69 0.49 13.27 4.13
N ASP A 70 0.63 14.48 3.62
CA ASP A 70 0.75 14.81 2.19
C ASP A 70 2.03 15.59 1.86
N ASP A 71 3.03 15.57 2.75
CA ASP A 71 4.26 16.34 2.57
C ASP A 71 5.31 15.62 1.70
N ALA A 72 6.25 16.40 1.17
CA ALA A 72 7.34 15.90 0.33
C ALA A 72 8.29 14.95 1.07
N GLU A 73 8.39 15.05 2.41
CA GLU A 73 9.20 14.15 3.23
C GLU A 73 8.59 12.74 3.26
N ALA A 74 7.25 12.63 3.25
CA ALA A 74 6.55 11.35 3.15
C ALA A 74 6.85 10.65 1.81
N LYS A 75 6.93 11.40 0.69
CA LYS A 75 7.29 10.84 -0.60
C LYS A 75 8.71 10.25 -0.59
N GLU A 76 9.68 10.99 -0.05
CA GLU A 76 11.07 10.52 0.05
C GLU A 76 11.18 9.29 0.95
N ALA A 77 10.46 9.26 2.09
CA ALA A 77 10.41 8.11 2.97
C ALA A 77 9.80 6.87 2.30
N MET A 78 8.72 7.03 1.53
CA MET A 78 8.12 5.93 0.75
C MET A 78 9.07 5.41 -0.33
N GLU A 79 9.77 6.30 -1.04
CA GLU A 79 10.77 5.90 -2.05
C GLU A 79 11.92 5.11 -1.42
N ASN A 80 12.40 5.53 -0.25
CA ASN A 80 13.48 4.84 0.46
C ASN A 80 13.06 3.43 0.92
N LEU A 81 11.88 3.28 1.52
CA LEU A 81 11.31 1.96 1.85
C LEU A 81 11.15 1.09 0.60
N LEU A 82 10.69 1.71 -0.50
CA LEU A 82 10.70 1.24 -1.88
C LEU A 82 11.98 0.50 -2.27
N GLN A 83 13.07 1.25 -2.16
CA GLN A 83 14.40 0.86 -2.58
C GLN A 83 15.03 -0.17 -1.65
N GLU A 84 14.80 -0.06 -0.34
CA GLU A 84 15.27 -1.03 0.66
C GLU A 84 14.64 -2.42 0.44
N ALA A 85 13.36 -2.46 0.05
CA ALA A 85 12.69 -3.70 -0.38
C ALA A 85 13.14 -4.18 -1.79
N GLY A 86 13.99 -3.43 -2.48
CA GLY A 86 14.54 -3.76 -3.79
C GLY A 86 13.56 -3.57 -4.96
N ALA A 87 12.50 -2.78 -4.81
CA ALA A 87 11.42 -2.70 -5.79
C ALA A 87 11.90 -2.27 -7.21
N GLU A 88 11.62 -3.06 -8.25
CA GLU A 88 11.98 -2.78 -9.65
C GLU A 88 11.21 -1.58 -10.26
N HIS A 89 10.10 -1.15 -9.64
CA HIS A 89 9.22 -0.08 -10.17
C HIS A 89 8.95 1.05 -9.17
N VAL A 90 9.97 1.43 -8.37
CA VAL A 90 9.86 2.44 -7.30
C VAL A 90 9.03 3.65 -7.70
N HIS A 91 9.36 4.34 -8.81
CA HIS A 91 8.65 5.55 -9.21
C HIS A 91 7.14 5.33 -9.46
N ARG A 92 6.75 4.19 -10.04
CA ARG A 92 5.33 3.88 -10.28
C ARG A 92 4.62 3.55 -8.98
N LEU A 93 5.27 2.81 -8.10
CA LEU A 93 4.74 2.48 -6.77
C LEU A 93 4.54 3.76 -5.96
N THR A 94 5.55 4.63 -5.91
CA THR A 94 5.48 5.91 -5.22
C THR A 94 4.37 6.80 -5.78
N ASP A 95 4.23 6.91 -7.10
CA ASP A 95 3.17 7.73 -7.70
C ASP A 95 1.77 7.24 -7.28
N GLN A 96 1.55 5.93 -7.18
CA GLN A 96 0.29 5.38 -6.69
C GLN A 96 0.10 5.61 -5.18
N LEU A 97 1.15 5.42 -4.39
CA LEU A 97 1.13 5.65 -2.95
C LEU A 97 0.83 7.12 -2.60
N VAL A 98 1.39 8.07 -3.36
CA VAL A 98 1.13 9.50 -3.20
C VAL A 98 -0.32 9.85 -3.51
N ARG A 99 -0.93 9.26 -4.55
CA ARG A 99 -2.37 9.48 -4.83
C ARG A 99 -3.26 9.01 -3.68
N ILE A 100 -2.94 7.84 -3.11
CA ILE A 100 -3.64 7.31 -1.94
C ILE A 100 -3.46 8.26 -0.74
N ALA A 101 -2.29 8.86 -0.57
CA ALA A 101 -2.02 9.84 0.48
C ALA A 101 -2.80 11.14 0.31
N GLU A 102 -2.85 11.67 -0.90
CA GLU A 102 -3.64 12.87 -1.22
C GLU A 102 -5.14 12.65 -1.02
N ALA A 103 -5.64 11.45 -1.35
CA ALA A 103 -7.03 11.07 -1.06
C ALA A 103 -7.27 10.93 0.45
N ALA A 104 -6.31 10.33 1.17
CA ALA A 104 -6.42 10.14 2.60
C ALA A 104 -6.43 11.45 3.39
N ALA A 105 -5.66 12.45 2.95
CA ALA A 105 -5.68 13.81 3.49
C ALA A 105 -7.07 14.46 3.35
N ARG A 106 -7.84 14.10 2.32
CA ARG A 106 -9.22 14.54 2.08
C ARG A 106 -10.28 13.69 2.80
N ASP A 107 -9.85 12.74 3.64
CA ASP A 107 -10.70 11.75 4.31
C ASP A 107 -11.42 10.80 3.34
N GLU A 108 -10.85 10.59 2.15
CA GLU A 108 -11.42 9.82 1.05
C GLU A 108 -10.66 8.52 0.81
N LEU A 109 -11.38 7.45 0.45
CA LEU A 109 -10.77 6.22 -0.05
C LEU A 109 -10.64 6.27 -1.57
N GLU A 110 -9.45 5.93 -2.07
CA GLU A 110 -9.17 5.81 -3.50
C GLU A 110 -9.37 4.34 -3.92
N PRO A 111 -10.32 4.03 -4.82
CA PRO A 111 -10.40 2.69 -5.39
C PRO A 111 -9.36 2.54 -6.51
N LEU A 112 -8.36 1.68 -6.32
CA LEU A 112 -7.60 1.17 -7.45
C LEU A 112 -8.42 0.03 -8.03
N VAL A 113 -9.24 0.38 -9.02
CA VAL A 113 -9.98 -0.62 -9.79
C VAL A 113 -8.99 -1.24 -10.78
N CYS A 114 -8.73 -2.54 -10.63
CA CYS A 114 -8.19 -3.37 -11.70
C CYS A 114 -9.32 -3.85 -12.61
#